data_AF-A0A6A6LNQ5-F1
#
_entry.id   AF-A0A6A6LNQ5-F1
#
_cell.length_a   1.000
_cell.length_b   1.000
_cell.length_c   1.000
_cell.angle_alpha   90.00
_cell.angle_beta   90.00
_cell.angle_gamma   90.00
#
_symmetry.space_group_name_H-M   'P 1'
#
loop_
_entity.id
_entity.type
_entity.pdbx_description
1 polymer ?
#
loop_
_entity_poly.entity_id
_entity_poly.type
_entity_poly.pdbx_seq_one_letter_code
_entity_poly.pdbx_strand_id
1 'polypeptide(L)'
;MFKLVNSMRTNGVSSSSLVELTQEQMRKIEALRVKIMLEEEKVEREMERQQVIVVDRKMAELVRLVIRVKNGEEVRQQVIVADKKMAELVRSVVRVKNREEVRKVEGLVQVALKGVMAGPEKVMKAVDCLRLRTLKGVLGVLSPLQCVEFLIGIGMLQILLRQWGKKRVCTIN
;
A
#
# COMPACT_ATOMS: atom_id res chain seq x y z
N MET A 1 -9.46 9.35 13.13
CA MET A 1 -9.91 10.75 13.24
C MET A 1 -11.12 10.89 14.17
N PHE A 2 -12.26 10.26 13.88
CA PHE A 2 -13.47 10.37 14.73
C PHE A 2 -13.27 9.91 16.18
N LYS A 3 -12.43 8.90 16.43
CA LYS A 3 -12.03 8.51 17.80
C LYS A 3 -11.38 9.65 18.58
N LEU A 4 -10.57 10.49 17.93
CA LEU A 4 -9.93 11.64 18.58
C LEU A 4 -10.96 12.73 18.89
N VAL A 5 -11.89 13.01 17.96
CA VAL A 5 -13.02 13.91 18.19
C VAL A 5 -13.85 13.48 19.40
N ASN A 6 -14.15 12.18 19.49
CA ASN A 6 -14.85 11.62 20.65
C ASN A 6 -14.01 11.70 21.93
N SER A 7 -12.70 11.51 21.83
CA SER A 7 -11.79 11.62 22.98
C SER A 7 -11.70 13.04 23.52
N MET A 8 -11.75 14.06 22.66
CA MET A 8 -11.83 15.47 23.08
C MET A 8 -13.15 15.78 23.80
N ARG A 9 -14.23 15.05 23.48
CA ARG A 9 -15.52 15.16 24.16
C ARG A 9 -15.54 14.46 25.52
N THR A 10 -14.95 13.26 25.62
CA THR A 10 -15.07 12.41 26.82
C THR A 10 -13.97 12.64 27.85
N ASN A 11 -12.79 13.10 27.42
CA ASN A 11 -11.67 13.33 28.32
C ASN A 11 -11.65 14.81 28.70
N GLY A 12 -12.49 15.18 29.66
CA GLY A 12 -12.36 16.44 30.42
C GLY A 12 -11.10 16.43 31.28
N VAL A 13 -9.92 16.35 30.67
CA VAL A 13 -8.64 16.51 31.39
C VAL A 13 -8.32 18.00 31.41
N SER A 14 -8.93 18.65 32.40
CA SER A 14 -8.47 19.85 33.10
C SER A 14 -7.54 20.80 32.34
N SER A 15 -8.09 21.66 31.49
CA SER A 15 -8.03 23.10 31.72
C SER A 15 -8.87 23.85 30.67
N SER A 16 -9.73 24.74 31.19
CA SER A 16 -10.60 25.68 30.48
C SER A 16 -11.95 25.16 30.00
N SER A 17 -12.97 25.67 30.68
CA SER A 17 -14.39 25.37 30.64
C SER A 17 -15.13 25.92 29.41
N LEU A 18 -14.57 25.84 28.19
CA LEU A 18 -15.12 26.63 27.07
C LEU A 18 -15.59 25.84 25.84
N VAL A 19 -15.36 24.53 25.76
CA VAL A 19 -15.46 23.84 24.47
C VAL A 19 -16.16 22.48 24.56
N GLU A 20 -17.44 22.50 24.93
CA GLU A 20 -18.32 21.38 24.60
C GLU A 20 -18.66 21.43 23.10
N LEU A 21 -18.53 20.31 22.40
CA LEU A 21 -19.08 20.18 21.05
C LEU A 21 -20.59 20.31 21.12
N THR A 22 -21.14 21.30 20.43
CA THR A 22 -22.60 21.50 20.41
C THR A 22 -23.31 20.29 19.79
N GLN A 23 -24.55 20.04 20.21
CA GLN A 23 -25.37 18.95 19.67
C GLN A 23 -25.49 19.00 18.14
N GLU A 24 -25.55 20.20 17.58
CA GLU A 24 -25.60 20.40 16.13
C GLU A 24 -24.27 20.06 15.44
N GLN A 25 -23.13 20.43 16.04
CA GLN A 25 -21.82 20.00 15.54
C GLN A 25 -21.70 18.48 15.59
N MET A 26 -22.23 17.82 16.62
CA MET A 26 -22.23 16.36 16.71
C MET A 26 -23.09 15.70 15.64
N ARG A 27 -24.29 16.22 15.36
CA ARG A 27 -25.12 15.71 14.26
C ARG A 27 -24.40 15.83 12.92
N LYS A 28 -23.73 16.96 12.66
CA LYS A 28 -22.93 17.16 11.44
C LYS A 28 -21.74 16.21 11.36
N ILE A 29 -21.05 15.97 12.47
CA ILE A 29 -19.92 15.03 12.55
C ILE A 29 -20.37 13.59 12.31
N GLU A 30 -21.51 13.18 12.87
CA GLU A 30 -22.03 11.81 12.67
C GLU A 30 -22.54 11.61 11.23
N ALA A 31 -23.23 12.61 10.65
CA ALA A 31 -23.61 12.57 9.24
C ALA A 31 -22.38 12.48 8.32
N LEU A 32 -21.32 13.24 8.63
CA LEU A 32 -20.06 13.17 7.91
C LEU A 32 -19.39 11.80 8.05
N ARG A 33 -19.41 11.21 9.26
CA ARG A 33 -18.87 9.89 9.54
C ARG A 33 -19.55 8.81 8.71
N VAL A 34 -20.89 8.78 8.67
CA VAL A 34 -21.65 7.82 7.86
C VAL A 34 -21.31 7.97 6.37
N LYS A 35 -21.25 9.20 5.86
CA LYS A 35 -20.86 9.46 4.46
C LYS A 35 -19.46 8.95 4.15
N ILE A 36 -18.52 9.10 5.06
CA ILE A 36 -17.13 8.65 4.87
C ILE A 36 -17.03 7.12 4.98
N MET A 37 -17.78 6.48 5.88
CA MET A 37 -17.80 5.02 5.97
C MET A 37 -18.22 4.36 4.65
N LEU A 38 -19.23 4.90 3.97
CA LEU A 38 -19.65 4.40 2.65
C LEU A 38 -18.56 4.56 1.59
N GLU A 39 -17.80 5.65 1.64
CA GLU A 39 -16.71 5.89 0.70
C GLU A 39 -15.45 5.06 1.04
N GLU A 40 -15.15 4.86 2.32
CA GLU A 40 -14.12 3.95 2.80
C GLU A 40 -14.40 2.52 2.32
N GLU A 41 -15.63 2.05 2.45
CA GLU A 41 -16.03 0.71 2.00
C GLU A 41 -15.90 0.54 0.47
N LYS A 42 -16.13 1.61 -0.33
CA LYS A 42 -15.87 1.56 -1.78
C LYS A 42 -14.38 1.41 -2.07
N VAL A 43 -13.53 2.16 -1.37
CA VAL A 43 -12.09 2.13 -1.56
C VAL A 43 -11.49 0.82 -1.06
N GLU A 44 -12.00 0.25 0.02
CA GLU A 44 -11.60 -1.06 0.55
C GLU A 44 -11.92 -2.18 -0.45
N ARG A 45 -13.15 -2.21 -1.00
CA ARG A 45 -13.50 -3.19 -2.05
C ARG A 45 -12.62 -3.06 -3.29
N GLU A 46 -12.27 -1.84 -3.72
CA GLU A 46 -11.36 -1.65 -4.86
C GLU A 46 -9.93 -2.09 -4.51
N MET A 47 -9.47 -1.87 -3.28
CA MET A 47 -8.18 -2.36 -2.81
C MET A 47 -8.10 -3.89 -2.84
N GLU A 48 -9.15 -4.57 -2.40
CA GLU A 48 -9.26 -6.04 -2.48
C GLU A 48 -9.22 -6.53 -3.93
N ARG A 49 -9.99 -5.90 -4.83
CA ARG A 49 -9.95 -6.21 -6.26
C ARG A 49 -8.56 -6.06 -6.84
N GLN A 50 -7.87 -4.97 -6.55
CA GLN A 50 -6.50 -4.75 -7.03
C GLN A 50 -5.51 -5.75 -6.44
N GLN A 51 -5.68 -6.17 -5.18
CA GLN A 51 -4.86 -7.24 -4.58
C GLN A 51 -5.02 -8.57 -5.31
N VAL A 52 -6.25 -8.98 -5.64
CA VAL A 52 -6.52 -10.20 -6.42
C VAL A 52 -5.85 -10.13 -7.79
N ILE A 53 -5.99 -9.02 -8.50
CA ILE A 53 -5.34 -8.80 -9.82
C ILE A 53 -3.81 -8.93 -9.72
N VAL A 54 -3.19 -8.38 -8.67
CA VAL A 54 -1.76 -8.49 -8.43
C VAL A 54 -1.35 -9.95 -8.18
N VAL A 55 -2.13 -10.70 -7.41
CA VAL A 55 -1.88 -12.12 -7.10
C VAL A 55 -2.00 -12.98 -8.35
N ASP A 56 -3.07 -12.85 -9.11
CA ASP A 56 -3.31 -13.63 -10.33
C ASP A 56 -2.19 -13.41 -11.35
N ARG A 57 -1.74 -12.15 -11.50
CA ARG A 57 -0.66 -11.82 -12.41
C ARG A 57 0.69 -12.39 -11.96
N LYS A 58 0.99 -12.36 -10.66
CA LYS A 58 2.19 -13.02 -10.10
C LYS A 58 2.14 -14.54 -10.27
N MET A 59 0.97 -15.16 -10.10
CA MET A 59 0.78 -16.59 -10.33
C MET A 59 1.01 -16.95 -11.80
N ALA A 60 0.46 -16.18 -12.74
CA ALA A 60 0.72 -16.37 -14.18
C ALA A 60 2.21 -16.20 -14.56
N GLU A 61 2.92 -15.28 -13.90
CA GLU A 61 4.38 -15.12 -14.09
C GLU A 61 5.18 -16.30 -13.54
N LEU A 62 4.81 -16.80 -12.34
CA LEU A 62 5.41 -18.01 -11.78
C LEU A 62 5.19 -19.22 -12.69
N VAL A 63 3.97 -19.42 -13.21
CA VAL A 63 3.68 -20.50 -14.17
C VAL A 63 4.57 -20.40 -15.41
N ARG A 64 4.77 -19.19 -15.96
CA ARG A 64 5.67 -18.97 -17.11
C ARG A 64 7.14 -19.21 -16.79
N LEU A 65 7.58 -18.98 -15.56
CA LEU A 65 8.95 -19.32 -15.12
C LEU A 65 9.12 -20.82 -14.91
N VAL A 66 8.14 -21.50 -14.31
CA VAL A 66 8.15 -22.95 -14.10
C VAL A 66 8.23 -23.73 -15.40
N ILE A 67 7.46 -23.33 -16.43
CA ILE A 67 7.54 -23.94 -17.77
C ILE A 67 8.96 -23.79 -18.37
N ARG A 68 9.60 -22.63 -18.19
CA ARG A 68 10.96 -22.38 -18.69
C ARG A 68 12.02 -23.22 -17.96
N VAL A 69 11.87 -23.43 -16.65
CA VAL A 69 12.78 -24.30 -15.87
C VAL A 69 12.67 -25.75 -16.35
N LYS A 70 11.44 -26.25 -16.56
CA LYS A 70 11.20 -27.59 -17.12
C LYS A 70 11.85 -27.79 -18.49
N ASN A 71 11.68 -26.82 -19.40
CA ASN A 71 12.29 -26.89 -20.73
C ASN A 71 13.82 -26.81 -20.68
N GLY A 72 14.39 -26.08 -19.70
CA GLY A 72 15.84 -26.03 -19.49
C GLY A 72 16.42 -27.33 -18.90
N GLU A 73 15.60 -28.12 -18.22
CA GLU A 73 15.94 -29.47 -17.73
C GLU A 73 15.96 -30.50 -18.87
N GLU A 74 14.99 -30.46 -19.79
CA GLU A 74 14.97 -31.33 -20.97
C GLU A 74 16.18 -31.12 -21.91
N VAL A 75 16.66 -29.87 -22.03
CA VAL A 75 17.85 -29.56 -22.83
C VAL A 75 19.15 -30.04 -22.16
N ARG A 76 19.21 -30.09 -20.82
CA ARG A 76 20.39 -30.60 -20.10
C ARG A 76 20.62 -32.09 -20.37
N GLN A 77 19.56 -32.86 -20.57
CA GLN A 77 19.66 -34.28 -20.92
C GLN A 77 20.21 -34.53 -22.33
N GLN A 78 20.10 -33.58 -23.26
CA GLN A 78 20.60 -33.72 -24.65
C GLN A 78 22.10 -33.35 -24.83
N VAL A 79 22.70 -32.62 -23.88
CA VAL A 79 24.05 -32.04 -24.06
C VAL A 79 25.19 -32.98 -23.62
N ILE A 80 24.89 -34.11 -22.98
CA ILE A 80 25.90 -35.06 -22.46
C ILE A 80 26.78 -35.69 -23.57
N VAL A 81 26.40 -35.58 -24.86
CA VAL A 81 27.02 -36.32 -25.97
C VAL A 81 28.11 -35.52 -26.75
N ALA A 82 28.28 -34.20 -26.57
CA ALA A 82 29.14 -33.40 -27.49
C ALA A 82 30.42 -32.80 -26.87
N ASP A 83 31.52 -33.00 -27.59
CA ASP A 83 32.92 -32.94 -27.18
C ASP A 83 33.48 -31.54 -26.78
N LYS A 84 34.56 -31.54 -26.00
CA LYS A 84 35.04 -30.50 -25.07
C LYS A 84 35.21 -29.06 -25.63
N LYS A 85 35.55 -28.87 -26.91
CA LYS A 85 35.65 -27.54 -27.56
C LYS A 85 34.30 -26.98 -27.99
N MET A 86 33.40 -27.85 -28.45
CA MET A 86 32.02 -27.49 -28.75
C MET A 86 31.31 -27.04 -27.46
N ALA A 87 31.63 -27.68 -26.33
CA ALA A 87 31.12 -27.29 -25.01
C ALA A 87 31.55 -25.88 -24.54
N GLU A 88 32.67 -25.32 -25.00
CA GLU A 88 33.08 -23.94 -24.68
C GLU A 88 32.36 -22.89 -25.54
N LEU A 89 32.22 -23.15 -26.84
CA LEU A 89 31.43 -22.31 -27.74
C LEU A 89 29.94 -22.35 -27.35
N VAL A 90 29.40 -23.54 -27.05
CA VAL A 90 28.03 -23.70 -26.56
C VAL A 90 27.85 -22.99 -25.22
N ARG A 91 28.79 -23.06 -24.27
CA ARG A 91 28.71 -22.27 -23.02
C ARG A 91 28.69 -20.76 -23.29
N SER A 92 29.49 -20.28 -24.23
CA SER A 92 29.55 -18.86 -24.60
C SER A 92 28.24 -18.41 -25.26
N VAL A 93 27.73 -19.19 -26.22
CA VAL A 93 26.49 -18.92 -26.95
C VAL A 93 25.27 -19.00 -26.02
N VAL A 94 25.20 -20.00 -25.15
CA VAL A 94 24.14 -20.12 -24.13
C VAL A 94 24.21 -18.95 -23.14
N ARG A 95 25.40 -18.49 -22.73
CA ARG A 95 25.55 -17.32 -21.85
C ARG A 95 25.10 -16.02 -22.52
N VAL A 96 25.45 -15.80 -23.79
CA VAL A 96 25.03 -14.60 -24.55
C VAL A 96 23.52 -14.63 -24.79
N LYS A 97 22.99 -15.78 -25.23
CA LYS A 97 21.55 -15.99 -25.44
C LYS A 97 20.76 -15.81 -24.14
N ASN A 98 21.24 -16.37 -23.03
CA ASN A 98 20.64 -16.16 -21.72
C ASN A 98 20.73 -14.68 -21.28
N ARG A 99 21.80 -13.95 -21.54
CA ARG A 99 21.89 -12.51 -21.19
C ARG A 99 20.94 -11.64 -22.00
N GLU A 100 20.75 -11.94 -23.28
CA GLU A 100 19.83 -11.21 -24.14
C GLU A 100 18.37 -11.53 -23.82
N GLU A 101 18.06 -12.80 -23.57
CA GLU A 101 16.76 -13.21 -23.04
C GLU A 101 16.48 -12.63 -21.65
N VAL A 102 17.47 -12.60 -20.75
CA VAL A 102 17.35 -11.97 -19.42
C VAL A 102 17.05 -10.48 -19.57
N ARG A 103 17.75 -9.75 -20.45
CA ARG A 103 17.45 -8.32 -20.70
C ARG A 103 16.05 -8.10 -21.28
N LYS A 104 15.60 -8.97 -22.18
CA LYS A 104 14.26 -8.91 -22.77
C LYS A 104 13.18 -9.22 -21.72
N VAL A 105 13.43 -10.20 -20.85
CA VAL A 105 12.58 -10.54 -19.71
C VAL A 105 12.57 -9.41 -18.69
N GLU A 106 13.70 -8.79 -18.39
CA GLU A 106 13.82 -7.67 -17.47
C GLU A 106 13.04 -6.43 -17.95
N GLY A 107 13.12 -6.11 -19.25
CA GLY A 107 12.29 -5.07 -19.85
C GLY A 107 10.79 -5.39 -19.79
N LEU A 108 10.39 -6.64 -20.06
CA LEU A 108 9.00 -7.08 -19.94
C LEU A 108 8.49 -7.05 -18.48
N VAL A 109 9.32 -7.44 -17.53
CA VAL A 109 9.03 -7.37 -16.08
C VAL A 109 8.87 -5.91 -15.66
N GLN A 110 9.71 -5.00 -16.13
CA GLN A 110 9.60 -3.57 -15.80
C GLN A 110 8.29 -2.97 -16.32
N VAL A 111 7.92 -3.26 -17.57
CA VAL A 111 6.63 -2.82 -18.15
C VAL A 111 5.45 -3.47 -17.42
N ALA A 112 5.56 -4.74 -17.08
CA ALA A 112 4.51 -5.45 -16.34
C ALA A 112 4.34 -4.91 -14.92
N LEU A 113 5.44 -4.65 -14.21
CA LEU A 113 5.46 -4.10 -12.85
C LEU A 113 4.85 -2.70 -12.83
N LYS A 114 5.14 -1.85 -13.83
CA LYS A 114 4.51 -0.54 -13.96
C LYS A 114 2.99 -0.64 -14.11
N GLY A 115 2.51 -1.63 -14.86
CA GLY A 115 1.07 -1.92 -14.97
C GLY A 115 0.45 -2.47 -13.68
N VAL A 116 1.19 -3.32 -12.95
CA VAL A 116 0.77 -3.87 -11.63
C VAL A 116 0.65 -2.77 -10.58
N MET A 117 1.55 -1.79 -10.60
CA MET A 117 1.57 -0.70 -9.63
C MET A 117 0.50 0.37 -9.89
N ALA A 118 0.00 0.50 -11.12
CA ALA A 118 -0.94 1.55 -11.49
C ALA A 118 -2.30 1.49 -10.75
N GLY A 119 -2.81 0.28 -10.49
CA GLY A 119 -4.06 0.08 -9.74
C GLY A 119 -3.94 0.46 -8.27
N PRO A 120 -3.00 -0.17 -7.51
CA PRO A 120 -2.70 0.21 -6.13
C PRO A 120 -2.35 1.68 -5.94
N GLU A 121 -1.64 2.30 -6.89
CA GLU A 121 -1.33 3.74 -6.85
C GLU A 121 -2.62 4.59 -6.89
N LYS A 122 -3.59 4.23 -7.72
CA LYS A 122 -4.90 4.92 -7.78
C LYS A 122 -5.67 4.75 -6.47
N VAL A 123 -5.68 3.54 -5.91
CA VAL A 123 -6.31 3.26 -4.62
C VAL A 123 -5.67 4.09 -3.52
N MET A 124 -4.34 4.17 -3.48
CA MET A 124 -3.63 4.97 -2.48
C MET A 124 -3.95 6.45 -2.60
N LYS A 125 -4.01 6.99 -3.83
CA LYS A 125 -4.48 8.36 -4.08
C LYS A 125 -5.92 8.56 -3.61
N ALA A 126 -6.81 7.60 -3.84
CA ALA A 126 -8.20 7.67 -3.37
C ALA A 126 -8.29 7.66 -1.83
N VAL A 127 -7.49 6.83 -1.16
CA VAL A 127 -7.37 6.82 0.31
C VAL A 127 -6.88 8.16 0.82
N ASP A 128 -5.83 8.74 0.23
CA ASP A 128 -5.30 10.04 0.65
C ASP A 128 -6.33 11.16 0.44
N CYS A 129 -7.04 11.15 -0.69
CA CYS A 129 -8.17 12.05 -0.93
C CYS A 129 -9.28 11.89 0.12
N LEU A 130 -9.61 10.66 0.54
CA LEU A 130 -10.60 10.41 1.61
C LEU A 130 -10.11 10.93 2.96
N ARG A 131 -8.83 10.74 3.30
CA ARG A 131 -8.24 11.29 4.53
C ARG A 131 -8.32 12.81 4.55
N LEU A 132 -7.98 13.47 3.45
CA LEU A 132 -8.07 14.94 3.33
C LEU A 132 -9.52 15.43 3.37
N ARG A 133 -10.44 14.73 2.71
CA ARG A 133 -11.88 15.05 2.74
C ARG A 133 -12.45 14.92 4.15
N THR A 134 -12.06 13.89 4.88
CA THR A 134 -12.42 13.67 6.28
C THR A 134 -11.92 14.81 7.16
N LEU A 135 -10.63 15.15 7.02
CA LEU A 135 -10.01 16.23 7.80
C LEU A 135 -10.69 17.57 7.51
N LYS A 136 -10.89 17.91 6.24
CA LYS A 136 -11.59 19.13 5.82
C LYS A 136 -13.02 19.18 6.35
N GLY A 137 -13.74 18.07 6.30
CA GLY A 137 -15.11 17.98 6.80
C GLY A 137 -15.19 18.20 8.31
N VAL A 138 -14.29 17.59 9.09
CA VAL A 138 -14.25 17.79 10.55
C VAL A 138 -13.88 19.24 10.88
N LEU A 139 -12.83 19.80 10.26
CA LEU A 139 -12.43 21.19 10.47
C LEU A 139 -13.51 22.20 10.06
N GLY A 140 -14.36 21.87 9.09
CA GLY A 140 -15.49 22.72 8.67
C GLY A 140 -16.66 22.74 9.65
N VAL A 141 -16.73 21.80 10.60
CA VAL A 141 -17.77 21.76 11.64
C VAL A 141 -17.28 22.40 12.94
N LEU A 142 -15.98 22.36 13.19
CA LEU A 142 -15.35 22.87 14.41
C LEU A 142 -15.18 24.40 14.37
N SER A 143 -15.21 25.04 15.54
CA SER A 143 -14.82 26.45 15.68
C SER A 143 -13.30 26.62 15.49
N PRO A 144 -12.80 27.84 15.20
CA PRO A 144 -11.36 28.06 15.02
C PRO A 144 -10.50 27.60 16.20
N LEU A 145 -10.99 27.75 17.44
CA LEU A 145 -10.29 27.29 18.65
C LEU A 145 -10.28 25.74 18.74
N GLN A 146 -11.43 25.11 18.48
CA GLN A 146 -11.56 23.64 18.43
C GLN A 146 -10.67 23.01 17.36
N CYS A 147 -10.52 23.68 16.21
CA CYS A 147 -9.63 23.25 15.13
C CYS A 147 -8.17 23.16 15.59
N VAL A 148 -7.70 24.16 16.34
CA VAL A 148 -6.31 24.17 16.85
C VAL A 148 -6.10 23.03 17.83
N GLU A 149 -7.00 22.85 18.81
CA GLU A 149 -6.92 21.75 19.78
C GLU A 149 -6.97 20.37 19.09
N PHE A 150 -7.84 20.22 18.09
CA PHE A 150 -7.94 19.00 17.31
C PHE A 150 -6.66 18.69 16.53
N LEU A 151 -6.05 19.70 15.89
CA LEU A 151 -4.79 19.55 15.16
C LEU A 151 -3.61 19.23 16.09
N ILE A 152 -3.57 19.82 17.29
CA ILE A 152 -2.61 19.48 18.33
C ILE A 152 -2.76 18.00 18.72
N GLY A 153 -4.00 17.54 18.97
CA GLY A 153 -4.28 16.14 19.27
C GLY A 153 -3.83 15.18 18.15
N ILE A 154 -4.05 15.55 16.88
CA ILE A 154 -3.56 14.77 15.72
C ILE A 154 -2.03 14.73 15.71
N GLY A 155 -1.36 15.87 15.90
CA GLY A 155 0.10 15.97 15.91
C GLY A 155 0.72 15.12 17.02
N MET A 156 0.18 15.21 18.24
CA MET A 156 0.60 14.40 19.39
C MET A 156 0.44 12.90 19.08
N LEU A 157 -0.70 12.49 18.54
CA LEU A 157 -0.95 11.09 18.17
C LEU A 157 0.04 10.60 17.10
N GLN A 158 0.34 11.41 16.08
CA GLN A 158 1.32 11.06 15.05
C GLN A 158 2.73 10.89 15.63
N ILE A 159 3.15 11.76 16.55
CA ILE A 159 4.45 11.67 17.23
C ILE A 159 4.51 10.38 18.06
N LEU A 160 3.47 10.09 18.84
CA LEU A 160 3.38 8.87 19.64
C LEU A 160 3.44 7.61 18.76
N LEU A 161 2.70 7.56 17.65
CA LEU A 161 2.75 6.43 16.71
C LEU A 161 4.14 6.22 16.11
N ARG A 162 4.84 7.31 15.75
CA ARG A 162 6.23 7.23 15.26
C ARG A 162 7.19 6.68 16.32
N GLN A 163 7.05 7.12 17.57
CA GLN A 163 7.86 6.62 18.69
C GLN A 163 7.57 5.14 18.99
N TRP A 164 6.30 4.73 18.97
CA TRP A 164 5.89 3.32 19.12
C TRP A 164 6.43 2.45 17.98
N GLY A 165 6.44 2.95 16.74
CA GLY A 165 7.05 2.27 15.60
C GLY A 165 8.55 2.01 15.82
N LYS A 166 9.30 3.02 16.30
CA LYS A 166 10.73 2.86 16.63
C LYS A 166 10.97 1.83 17.73
N LYS A 167 10.16 1.83 18.79
CA LYS A 167 10.29 0.84 19.89
C LYS A 167 10.06 -0.60 19.42
N ARG A 168 9.11 -0.85 18.52
CA ARG A 168 8.83 -2.20 18.00
C ARG A 168 9.90 -2.75 17.06
N VAL A 169 10.63 -1.89 16.34
CA VAL A 169 11.78 -2.32 15.51
C VAL A 169 12.97 -2.73 16.37
N CYS A 170 13.14 -2.15 17.56
CA CYS A 170 14.22 -2.50 18.49
C CYS A 170 13.95 -3.75 19.34
N THR A 171 12.73 -4.30 19.35
CA THR A 171 12.36 -5.52 20.11
C THR A 171 12.28 -6.76 19.22
N ILE A 172 12.41 -6.60 17.90
CA ILE A 172 12.50 -7.70 16.93
C ILE A 172 13.95 -7.72 16.42
N ASN A 173 14.89 -8.03 17.31
CA ASN A 173 16.25 -8.45 16.96
C ASN A 173 16.82 -9.30 18.10
#